data_AF-A0A482XDU6-F1
#
_entry.id   AF-A0A482XDU6-F1
#
_cell.length_a   1.000
_cell.length_b   1.000
_cell.length_c   1.000
_cell.angle_alpha   90.00
_cell.angle_beta   90.00
_cell.angle_gamma   90.00
#
_symmetry.space_group_name_H-M   'P 1'
#
loop_
_entity.id
_entity.type
_entity.pdbx_description
1 polymer ?
#
loop_
_entity_poly.entity_id
_entity_poly.type
_entity_poly.pdbx_seq_one_letter_code
_entity_poly.pdbx_strand_id
1 'polypeptide(L)'
;MTTKLQRRHFAEPRHQPDIAPGFNGTAVVVRTTQNPYPLPNNLPSPLNLKIHHHAITPTSILPEVRKAVKFSHMGTTGHTDNQRVIIHVKDVNDEPPYFINRPLPMQAVVQLNAPPNTPVFTLQARAPDTDHNIHYFIVRDRTGGRFEVDERSGVVRTRGTDPFQLDMEYVLYVKAEDQNGRVDERRYQSTPEERLSIVGGKRAPQFYMPTYEAEIPENQKKDSDIISVKAKSFADREIRYTLKAQGQGAGTFNIGPTSGIVKLAKELDFEDLRQPHVYSLIVTATEDSG
;
A
#
# COMPACT_ATOMS: atom_id res chain seq x y z
N MET A 1 4.02 -41.29 0.91
CA MET A 1 5.07 -40.26 0.70
C MET A 1 4.43 -38.91 0.99
N THR A 2 4.79 -38.31 2.13
CA THR A 2 4.18 -37.08 2.63
C THR A 2 5.04 -35.91 2.21
N THR A 3 4.65 -35.19 1.16
CA THR A 3 5.40 -34.02 0.69
C THR A 3 4.96 -32.80 1.51
N LYS A 4 5.78 -32.40 2.50
CA LYS A 4 5.61 -31.11 3.20
C LYS A 4 5.94 -29.98 2.22
N LEU A 5 4.95 -29.16 1.86
CA LEU A 5 5.20 -27.88 1.23
C LEU A 5 5.80 -26.93 2.27
N GLN A 6 7.03 -26.50 2.03
CA GLN A 6 7.73 -25.52 2.85
C GLN A 6 7.19 -24.12 2.49
N ARG A 7 6.35 -23.54 3.36
CA ARG A 7 5.89 -22.14 3.22
C ARG A 7 7.11 -21.22 3.27
N ARG A 8 7.31 -20.44 2.21
CA ARG A 8 8.32 -19.39 2.15
C ARG A 8 8.02 -18.35 3.23
N HIS A 9 9.01 -18.03 4.05
CA HIS A 9 8.98 -16.88 4.95
C HIS A 9 8.69 -15.62 4.13
N PHE A 10 7.56 -14.97 4.38
CA PHE A 10 7.38 -13.58 3.99
C PHE A 10 8.33 -12.74 4.85
N ALA A 11 9.18 -11.97 4.18
CA ALA A 11 10.08 -11.03 4.84
C ALA A 11 9.26 -10.02 5.66
N GLU A 12 9.67 -9.78 6.90
CA GLU A 12 9.12 -8.71 7.73
C GLU A 12 9.22 -7.35 6.99
N PRO A 13 8.19 -6.50 7.06
CA PRO A 13 8.27 -5.16 6.49
C PRO A 13 9.34 -4.37 7.25
N ARG A 14 10.37 -3.93 6.52
CA ARG A 14 11.38 -3.00 7.03
C ARG A 14 10.67 -1.77 7.60
N HIS A 15 11.05 -1.37 8.81
CA HIS A 15 10.61 -0.11 9.42
C HIS A 15 10.65 1.02 8.39
N GLN A 16 9.47 1.60 8.11
CA GLN A 16 9.33 2.74 7.23
C GLN A 16 10.04 3.94 7.91
N PRO A 17 10.94 4.67 7.22
CA PRO A 17 11.61 5.80 7.81
C PRO A 17 10.59 6.86 8.24
N ASP A 18 10.78 7.42 9.45
CA ASP A 18 9.95 8.52 9.96
C ASP A 18 10.00 9.70 8.97
N ILE A 19 8.90 9.95 8.27
CA ILE A 19 8.73 11.17 7.48
C ILE A 19 8.62 12.31 8.49
N ALA A 20 9.57 13.26 8.43
CA ALA A 20 9.60 14.40 9.34
C ALA A 20 8.24 15.13 9.36
N PRO A 21 7.71 15.48 10.55
CA PRO A 21 6.46 16.24 10.65
C PRO A 21 6.57 17.54 9.84
N GLY A 22 5.62 17.76 8.93
CA GLY A 22 5.55 18.98 8.11
C GLY A 22 6.15 18.87 6.70
N PHE A 23 6.73 17.74 6.29
CA PHE A 23 7.15 17.56 4.90
C PHE A 23 5.95 17.32 3.98
N ASN A 24 5.70 18.26 3.07
CA ASN A 24 4.62 18.21 2.09
C ASN A 24 5.10 17.79 0.70
N GLY A 25 6.26 17.13 0.63
CA GLY A 25 6.84 16.60 -0.60
C GLY A 25 6.75 15.09 -0.68
N THR A 26 6.90 14.55 -1.88
CA THR A 26 7.15 13.12 -2.13
C THR A 26 8.20 12.98 -3.22
N ALA A 27 9.02 11.93 -3.11
CA ALA A 27 9.92 11.57 -4.20
C ALA A 27 9.14 10.91 -5.34
N VAL A 28 9.48 11.28 -6.57
CA VAL A 28 9.07 10.60 -7.79
C VAL A 28 10.34 10.20 -8.54
N VAL A 29 10.52 8.91 -8.77
CA VAL A 29 11.67 8.37 -9.50
C VAL A 29 11.21 7.87 -10.84
N VAL A 30 11.76 8.41 -11.92
CA VAL A 30 11.49 7.93 -13.28
C VAL A 30 12.74 7.28 -13.84
N ARG A 31 12.63 6.01 -14.25
CA ARG A 31 13.70 5.25 -14.91
C ARG A 31 13.43 5.20 -16.40
N THR A 32 14.44 5.51 -17.19
CA THR A 32 14.37 5.35 -18.63
C THR A 32 15.08 4.08 -19.05
N THR A 33 14.48 3.32 -19.96
CA THR A 33 15.07 2.12 -20.54
C THR A 33 15.30 2.31 -22.02
N GLN A 34 16.33 1.65 -22.56
CA GLN A 34 16.44 1.50 -24.02
C GLN A 34 15.21 0.80 -24.54
N ASN A 35 14.85 1.11 -25.78
CA ASN A 35 13.82 0.36 -26.46
C ASN A 35 14.18 -1.13 -26.49
N PRO A 36 13.23 -2.05 -26.20
CA PRO A 36 13.48 -3.45 -26.49
C PRO A 36 13.75 -3.57 -27.99
N TYR A 37 14.89 -4.20 -28.35
CA TYR A 37 15.16 -4.57 -29.74
C TYR A 37 13.91 -5.24 -30.32
N PRO A 38 13.51 -4.94 -31.57
CA PRO A 38 12.44 -5.69 -32.20
C PRO A 38 12.86 -7.15 -32.19
N LEU A 39 12.11 -7.97 -31.45
CA LEU A 39 12.32 -9.41 -31.48
C LEU A 39 12.15 -9.85 -32.94
N PRO A 40 13.02 -10.73 -33.45
CA PRO A 40 12.74 -11.40 -34.70
C PRO A 40 11.31 -11.94 -34.66
N ASN A 41 10.54 -11.74 -35.73
CA ASN A 41 9.09 -11.98 -35.85
C ASN A 41 8.57 -13.38 -35.40
N ASN A 42 9.43 -14.28 -34.92
CA ASN A 42 9.13 -15.66 -34.53
C ASN A 42 9.52 -16.03 -33.08
N LEU A 43 9.80 -15.07 -32.20
CA LEU A 43 9.94 -15.35 -30.76
C LEU A 43 8.67 -14.92 -30.03
N PRO A 44 8.08 -15.75 -29.15
CA PRO A 44 6.98 -15.32 -28.31
C PRO A 44 7.43 -14.09 -27.52
N SER A 45 6.62 -13.04 -27.54
CA SER A 45 6.91 -11.79 -26.84
C SER A 45 7.31 -12.10 -25.38
N PRO A 46 8.41 -11.53 -24.85
CA PRO A 46 8.70 -11.60 -23.43
C PRO A 46 7.48 -11.01 -22.73
N LEU A 47 7.00 -11.73 -21.71
CA LEU A 47 5.92 -11.26 -20.86
C LEU A 47 6.30 -9.88 -20.33
N ASN A 48 5.72 -8.83 -20.91
CA ASN A 48 5.71 -7.51 -20.31
C ASN A 48 4.98 -7.66 -18.98
N LEU A 49 5.72 -7.75 -17.89
CA LEU A 49 5.18 -7.73 -16.55
C LEU A 49 4.70 -6.30 -16.28
N LYS A 50 3.52 -5.96 -16.80
CA LYS A 50 2.78 -4.81 -16.31
C LYS A 50 2.45 -5.11 -14.86
N ILE A 51 3.21 -4.52 -13.95
CA ILE A 51 2.82 -4.42 -12.54
C ILE A 51 1.66 -3.43 -12.50
N HIS A 52 0.48 -3.88 -12.92
CA HIS A 52 -0.74 -3.30 -12.40
C HIS A 52 -0.67 -3.52 -10.90
N HIS A 53 -0.66 -2.44 -10.13
CA HIS A 53 -1.04 -2.49 -8.72
C HIS A 53 -2.47 -2.98 -8.70
N HIS A 54 -2.64 -4.30 -8.77
CA HIS A 54 -3.91 -4.95 -8.57
C HIS A 54 -4.29 -4.56 -7.16
N ALA A 55 -5.40 -3.83 -7.04
CA ALA A 55 -6.19 -3.90 -5.83
C ALA A 55 -6.21 -5.39 -5.45
N ILE A 56 -5.73 -5.70 -4.25
CA ILE A 56 -5.87 -7.01 -3.66
C ILE A 56 -7.37 -7.26 -3.68
N THR A 57 -7.85 -8.00 -4.68
CA THR A 57 -9.18 -8.60 -4.67
C THR A 57 -9.00 -9.86 -3.85
N PRO A 58 -9.45 -9.89 -2.57
CA PRO A 58 -9.47 -11.13 -1.84
C PRO A 58 -10.73 -11.85 -2.31
N THR A 59 -10.66 -12.46 -3.48
CA THR A 59 -11.71 -13.40 -3.86
C THR A 59 -11.33 -14.70 -3.17
N SER A 60 -11.93 -14.95 -1.99
CA SER A 60 -11.92 -16.24 -1.31
C SER A 60 -12.73 -17.26 -2.13
N ILE A 61 -12.36 -17.46 -3.40
CA ILE A 61 -12.88 -18.58 -4.18
C ILE A 61 -11.96 -19.74 -3.82
N LEU A 62 -12.37 -20.55 -2.84
CA LEU A 62 -11.69 -21.81 -2.57
C LEU A 62 -11.59 -22.60 -3.87
N PRO A 63 -10.39 -22.96 -4.36
CA PRO A 63 -10.27 -23.68 -5.60
C PRO A 63 -10.77 -25.13 -5.40
N GLU A 64 -11.72 -25.56 -6.24
CA GLU A 64 -11.98 -27.00 -6.40
C GLU A 64 -10.83 -27.62 -7.19
N VAL A 65 -10.04 -28.48 -6.56
CA VAL A 65 -8.94 -29.17 -7.25
C VAL A 65 -9.47 -30.44 -7.88
N ARG A 66 -9.62 -30.43 -9.21
CA ARG A 66 -10.02 -31.59 -10.01
C ARG A 66 -8.76 -32.24 -10.61
N LYS A 67 -8.41 -33.46 -10.19
CA LYS A 67 -7.32 -34.24 -10.81
C LYS A 67 -7.85 -35.57 -11.35
N ALA A 68 -7.52 -35.87 -12.60
CA ALA A 68 -7.69 -37.19 -13.17
C ALA A 68 -6.46 -38.04 -12.83
N VAL A 69 -6.67 -39.21 -12.23
CA VAL A 69 -5.59 -40.15 -11.90
C VAL A 69 -5.79 -41.40 -12.76
N LYS A 70 -4.73 -41.79 -13.47
CA LYS A 70 -4.71 -42.96 -14.35
C LYS A 70 -3.95 -44.08 -13.67
N PHE A 71 -4.58 -45.25 -13.54
CA PHE A 71 -3.93 -46.44 -13.00
C PHE A 71 -3.79 -47.47 -14.13
N SER A 72 -2.57 -47.96 -14.35
CA SER A 72 -2.25 -48.97 -15.37
C SER A 72 -1.80 -50.26 -14.71
N HIS A 73 -2.50 -51.36 -14.98
CA HIS A 73 -2.10 -52.67 -14.50
C HIS A 73 -1.15 -53.32 -15.52
N MET A 74 0.07 -53.69 -15.11
CA MET A 74 1.04 -54.36 -16.00
C MET A 74 0.78 -55.88 -16.09
N GLY A 75 -0.44 -56.24 -16.49
CA GLY A 75 -0.83 -57.61 -16.84
C GLY A 75 -0.86 -57.80 -18.36
N THR A 76 -0.90 -59.06 -18.81
CA THR A 76 -0.86 -59.46 -20.23
C THR A 76 -2.07 -58.99 -21.07
N THR A 77 -3.17 -58.57 -20.42
CA THR A 77 -4.25 -57.81 -21.04
C THR A 77 -4.14 -56.36 -20.55
N GLY A 78 -3.65 -55.45 -21.39
CA GLY A 78 -3.35 -54.07 -21.02
C GLY A 78 -4.60 -53.25 -20.65
N HIS A 79 -5.11 -53.44 -19.43
CA HIS A 79 -6.24 -52.67 -18.90
C HIS A 79 -5.74 -51.35 -18.30
N THR A 80 -6.42 -50.29 -18.68
CA THR A 80 -6.17 -48.92 -18.21
C THR A 80 -7.45 -48.40 -17.59
N ASP A 81 -7.41 -48.11 -16.30
CA ASP A 81 -8.53 -47.51 -15.57
C ASP A 81 -8.27 -46.03 -15.33
N ASN A 82 -9.31 -45.22 -15.55
CA ASN A 82 -9.31 -43.79 -15.28
C ASN A 82 -10.25 -43.50 -14.10
N GLN A 83 -9.73 -42.87 -13.05
CA GLN A 83 -10.54 -42.43 -11.91
C GLN A 83 -10.51 -40.90 -11.82
N ARG A 84 -11.70 -40.29 -11.73
CA ARG A 84 -11.82 -38.87 -11.40
C ARG A 84 -11.76 -38.70 -9.89
N VAL A 85 -10.88 -37.83 -9.42
CA VAL A 85 -10.79 -37.43 -8.01
C VAL A 85 -11.19 -35.96 -7.89
N ILE A 86 -12.17 -35.70 -7.04
CA ILE A 86 -12.63 -34.35 -6.70
C ILE A 86 -12.20 -34.08 -5.25
N ILE A 87 -11.40 -33.03 -5.06
CA ILE A 87 -10.95 -32.59 -3.74
C ILE A 87 -11.70 -31.31 -3.40
N HIS A 88 -12.52 -31.39 -2.36
CA HIS A 88 -13.17 -30.22 -1.77
C HIS A 88 -12.23 -29.61 -0.72
N VAL A 89 -11.72 -28.41 -1.01
CA VAL A 89 -10.94 -27.62 -0.05
C VAL A 89 -11.93 -26.81 0.79
N LYS A 90 -11.77 -26.84 2.11
CA LYS A 90 -12.53 -26.01 3.05
C LYS A 90 -11.66 -24.87 3.54
N ASP A 91 -12.28 -23.72 3.75
CA ASP A 91 -11.63 -22.58 4.38
C ASP A 91 -11.28 -22.90 5.85
N VAL A 92 -10.14 -22.39 6.29
CA VAL A 92 -9.68 -22.42 7.67
C VAL A 92 -9.07 -21.05 7.93
N ASN A 93 -9.32 -20.47 9.10
CA ASN A 93 -8.76 -19.19 9.47
C ASN A 93 -7.23 -19.29 9.67
N ASP A 94 -6.45 -18.96 8.64
CA ASP A 94 -5.00 -19.10 8.63
C ASP A 94 -4.24 -17.92 8.00
N GLU A 95 -4.94 -16.81 7.69
CA GLU A 95 -4.38 -15.61 7.07
C GLU A 95 -4.58 -14.35 7.93
N PRO A 96 -3.50 -13.67 8.36
CA PRO A 96 -3.60 -12.57 9.31
C PRO A 96 -4.33 -11.34 8.75
N PRO A 97 -4.97 -10.54 9.61
CA PRO A 97 -5.60 -9.30 9.19
C PRO A 97 -4.57 -8.26 8.73
N TYR A 98 -5.03 -7.29 7.95
CA TYR A 98 -4.24 -6.15 7.46
C TYR A 98 -5.04 -4.85 7.46
N PHE A 99 -4.38 -3.72 7.73
CA PHE A 99 -5.01 -2.41 7.66
C PHE A 99 -5.22 -1.94 6.22
N ILE A 100 -6.44 -1.46 5.96
CA ILE A 100 -6.84 -0.89 4.67
C ILE A 100 -6.87 0.64 4.68
N ASN A 101 -6.58 1.27 5.83
CA ASN A 101 -6.41 2.72 5.92
C ASN A 101 -5.37 3.21 4.91
N ARG A 102 -5.71 4.28 4.18
CA ARG A 102 -4.77 4.99 3.30
C ARG A 102 -4.98 6.51 3.46
N PRO A 103 -3.91 7.31 3.38
CA PRO A 103 -2.50 6.94 3.19
C PRO A 103 -1.86 6.26 4.42
N LEU A 104 -0.67 5.66 4.23
CA LEU A 104 0.20 5.20 5.31
C LEU A 104 1.51 6.03 5.32
N PRO A 105 2.08 6.35 6.50
CA PRO A 105 1.60 6.01 7.85
C PRO A 105 0.27 6.70 8.19
N MET A 106 -0.44 6.20 9.21
CA MET A 106 -1.75 6.75 9.58
C MET A 106 -1.58 8.13 10.20
N GLN A 107 -2.37 9.09 9.72
CA GLN A 107 -2.29 10.49 10.13
C GLN A 107 -3.68 11.07 10.36
N ALA A 108 -3.81 11.92 11.37
CA ALA A 108 -5.01 12.66 11.72
C ALA A 108 -4.68 14.04 12.31
N VAL A 109 -5.73 14.84 12.51
CA VAL A 109 -5.70 16.11 13.26
C VAL A 109 -6.74 16.07 14.37
N VAL A 110 -6.47 16.75 15.48
CA VAL A 110 -7.42 16.93 16.59
C VAL A 110 -7.60 18.42 16.86
N GLN A 111 -8.84 18.88 17.03
CA GLN A 111 -9.10 20.28 17.36
C GLN A 111 -8.55 20.62 18.76
N LEU A 112 -8.02 21.83 18.93
CA LEU A 112 -7.36 22.26 20.18
C LEU A 112 -8.29 22.19 21.40
N ASN A 113 -9.59 22.40 21.19
CA ASN A 113 -10.64 22.38 22.19
C ASN A 113 -11.64 21.22 21.98
N ALA A 114 -11.21 20.12 21.36
CA ALA A 114 -12.07 18.96 21.10
C ALA A 114 -12.68 18.44 22.43
N PRO A 115 -14.02 18.37 22.57
CA PRO A 115 -14.67 17.77 23.72
C PRO A 115 -14.28 16.29 23.91
N PRO A 116 -14.46 15.71 25.12
CA PRO A 116 -14.34 14.27 25.31
C PRO A 116 -15.23 13.49 24.32
N ASN A 117 -14.78 12.31 23.89
CA ASN A 117 -15.45 11.43 22.93
C ASN A 117 -15.56 11.98 21.50
N THR A 118 -14.81 13.03 21.15
CA THR A 118 -14.74 13.51 19.76
C THR A 118 -14.05 12.46 18.89
N PRO A 119 -14.67 11.99 17.78
CA PRO A 119 -14.04 11.05 16.86
C PRO A 119 -12.91 11.74 16.07
N VAL A 120 -11.74 11.10 16.03
CA VAL A 120 -10.52 11.66 15.42
C VAL A 120 -10.03 10.81 14.24
N PHE A 121 -10.15 9.49 14.35
CA PHE A 121 -9.73 8.56 13.31
C PHE A 121 -10.57 7.29 13.36
N THR A 122 -10.54 6.49 12.29
CA THR A 122 -11.19 5.17 12.28
C THR A 122 -10.22 4.16 11.70
N LEU A 123 -9.79 3.23 12.55
CA LEU A 123 -9.01 2.07 12.13
C LEU A 123 -9.89 1.15 11.30
N GLN A 124 -9.35 0.65 10.20
CA GLN A 124 -10.05 -0.24 9.28
C GLN A 124 -9.11 -1.37 8.88
N ALA A 125 -9.44 -2.59 9.29
CA ALA A 125 -8.73 -3.79 8.90
C ALA A 125 -9.66 -4.77 8.17
N ARG A 126 -9.05 -5.67 7.40
CA ARG A 126 -9.70 -6.82 6.76
C ARG A 126 -8.87 -8.07 7.00
N ALA A 127 -9.50 -9.24 6.96
CA ALA A 127 -8.85 -10.54 6.90
C ALA A 127 -9.36 -11.28 5.64
N PRO A 128 -8.52 -12.10 4.97
CA PRO A 128 -8.95 -12.87 3.81
C PRO A 128 -9.96 -13.98 4.13
N ASP A 129 -9.91 -14.52 5.35
CA ASP A 129 -10.68 -15.68 5.77
C ASP A 129 -12.16 -15.36 5.95
N THR A 130 -13.04 -16.31 5.62
CA THR A 130 -14.50 -16.08 5.61
C THR A 130 -15.12 -15.93 6.99
N ASP A 131 -14.48 -16.44 8.03
CA ASP A 131 -14.96 -16.46 9.41
C ASP A 131 -14.26 -15.43 10.31
N HIS A 132 -13.66 -14.39 9.73
CA HIS A 132 -12.88 -13.40 10.49
C HIS A 132 -13.69 -12.68 11.59
N ASN A 133 -13.05 -12.41 12.74
CA ASN A 133 -13.60 -11.60 13.83
C ASN A 133 -12.59 -10.54 14.29
N ILE A 134 -12.63 -9.37 13.64
CA ILE A 134 -11.63 -8.30 13.78
C ILE A 134 -11.89 -7.44 15.03
N HIS A 135 -10.86 -7.26 15.85
CA HIS A 135 -10.85 -6.42 17.04
C HIS A 135 -9.66 -5.44 17.02
N TYR A 136 -9.86 -4.20 17.48
CA TYR A 136 -8.88 -3.11 17.39
C TYR A 136 -8.32 -2.71 18.76
N PHE A 137 -7.02 -2.43 18.82
CA PHE A 137 -6.33 -2.14 20.07
C PHE A 137 -5.31 -1.00 19.94
N ILE A 138 -5.17 -0.20 20.99
CA ILE A 138 -3.98 0.61 21.25
C ILE A 138 -3.03 -0.25 22.07
N VAL A 139 -1.83 -0.51 21.54
CA VAL A 139 -0.81 -1.33 22.20
C VAL A 139 0.26 -0.49 22.90
N ARG A 140 0.45 0.76 22.46
CA ARG A 140 1.31 1.73 23.13
C ARG A 140 0.70 3.11 23.00
N ASP A 141 0.50 3.77 24.13
CA ASP A 141 -0.02 5.13 24.20
C ASP A 141 1.09 6.09 24.63
N ARG A 142 1.50 7.01 23.74
CA ARG A 142 2.47 8.07 24.04
C ARG A 142 1.81 9.44 24.20
N THR A 143 0.51 9.47 24.49
CA THR A 143 -0.29 10.69 24.60
C THR A 143 -0.63 11.04 26.04
N GLY A 144 -0.44 10.09 26.98
CA GLY A 144 -0.83 10.24 28.38
C GLY A 144 -2.31 9.93 28.63
N GLY A 145 -2.90 8.97 27.90
CA GLY A 145 -4.29 8.56 28.10
C GLY A 145 -5.31 9.49 27.46
N ARG A 146 -4.89 10.28 26.45
CA ARG A 146 -5.71 11.32 25.78
C ARG A 146 -6.62 10.77 24.69
N PHE A 147 -6.46 9.49 24.35
CA PHE A 147 -7.26 8.82 23.33
C PHE A 147 -7.63 7.40 23.77
N GLU A 148 -8.72 6.89 23.22
CA GLU A 148 -9.11 5.48 23.27
C GLU A 148 -9.58 5.02 21.89
N VAL A 149 -9.60 3.71 21.67
CA VAL A 149 -10.17 3.10 20.47
C VAL A 149 -11.31 2.18 20.86
N ASP A 150 -12.41 2.26 20.13
CA ASP A 150 -13.48 1.28 20.25
C ASP A 150 -13.07 -0.04 19.58
N GLU A 151 -13.13 -1.12 20.35
CA GLU A 151 -12.59 -2.43 19.98
C GLU A 151 -13.26 -3.02 18.72
N ARG A 152 -14.53 -2.67 18.43
CA ARG A 152 -15.29 -3.24 17.32
C ARG A 152 -15.33 -2.34 16.09
N SER A 153 -15.58 -1.05 16.29
CA SER A 153 -15.71 -0.07 15.21
C SER A 153 -14.37 0.51 14.76
N GLY A 154 -13.32 0.38 15.58
CA GLY A 154 -12.00 0.97 15.32
C GLY A 154 -11.98 2.50 15.45
N VAL A 155 -13.06 3.12 15.93
CA VAL A 155 -13.13 4.58 16.09
C VAL A 155 -12.25 5.03 17.24
N VAL A 156 -11.26 5.87 16.94
CA VAL A 156 -10.38 6.53 17.89
C VAL A 156 -11.01 7.84 18.34
N ARG A 157 -11.18 8.02 19.65
CA ARG A 157 -11.82 9.21 20.26
C ARG A 157 -10.96 9.87 21.30
N THR A 158 -11.18 11.16 21.53
CA THR A 158 -10.51 11.95 22.58
C THR A 158 -11.00 11.58 23.99
N ARG A 159 -10.12 11.72 24.98
CA ARG A 159 -10.39 11.57 26.42
C ARG A 159 -9.92 12.79 27.20
N GLY A 160 -10.61 13.06 28.30
CA GLY A 160 -10.34 14.21 29.16
C GLY A 160 -10.81 15.54 28.56
N THR A 161 -10.76 16.60 29.38
CA THR A 161 -11.23 17.95 29.02
C THR A 161 -10.09 18.92 28.78
N ASP A 162 -8.84 18.52 29.03
CA ASP A 162 -7.68 19.37 28.77
C ASP A 162 -7.57 19.69 27.29
N PRO A 163 -7.14 20.90 26.92
CA PRO A 163 -6.92 21.26 25.53
C PRO A 163 -5.77 20.46 24.91
N PHE A 164 -5.78 20.34 23.59
CA PHE A 164 -4.65 19.86 22.80
C PHE A 164 -3.74 21.03 22.42
N GLN A 165 -2.45 20.78 22.29
CA GLN A 165 -1.46 21.81 21.96
C GLN A 165 -1.30 21.92 20.44
N LEU A 166 -1.23 23.15 19.93
CA LEU A 166 -1.01 23.42 18.52
C LEU A 166 0.33 22.85 18.06
N ASP A 167 0.31 22.16 16.91
CA ASP A 167 1.46 21.51 16.27
C ASP A 167 2.16 20.42 17.11
N MET A 168 1.58 20.05 18.27
CA MET A 168 2.04 18.91 19.06
C MET A 168 1.57 17.60 18.43
N GLU A 169 2.49 16.64 18.30
CA GLU A 169 2.19 15.30 17.83
C GLU A 169 1.88 14.35 19.02
N TYR A 170 0.70 13.74 18.95
CA TYR A 170 0.24 12.68 19.84
C TYR A 170 0.32 11.35 19.09
N VAL A 171 1.12 10.42 19.63
CA VAL A 171 1.44 9.16 18.95
C VAL A 171 0.79 7.97 19.65
N LEU A 172 0.07 7.16 18.87
CA LEU A 172 -0.44 5.86 19.28
C LEU A 172 0.20 4.77 18.42
N TYR A 173 0.48 3.61 19.01
CA TYR A 173 0.75 2.38 18.27
C TYR A 173 -0.48 1.50 18.38
N VAL A 174 -1.01 1.08 17.22
CA VAL A 174 -2.27 0.35 17.11
C VAL A 174 -2.08 -0.97 16.38
N LYS A 175 -2.96 -1.94 16.65
CA LYS A 175 -3.06 -3.17 15.87
C LYS A 175 -4.51 -3.62 15.75
N ALA A 176 -4.77 -4.51 14.80
CA ALA A 176 -6.00 -5.29 14.75
C ALA A 176 -5.68 -6.79 14.89
N GLU A 177 -6.56 -7.54 15.54
CA GLU A 177 -6.45 -8.99 15.70
C GLU A 177 -7.70 -9.68 15.15
N ASP A 178 -7.52 -10.84 14.53
CA ASP A 178 -8.63 -11.76 14.25
C ASP A 178 -8.78 -12.75 15.42
N GLN A 179 -9.82 -12.56 16.23
CA GLN A 179 -10.06 -13.39 17.42
C GLN A 179 -10.53 -14.83 17.09
N ASN A 180 -10.82 -15.14 15.83
CA ASN A 180 -11.09 -16.50 15.38
C ASN A 180 -9.82 -17.21 14.86
N GLY A 181 -8.81 -16.45 14.44
CA GLY A 181 -7.52 -16.95 14.00
C GLY A 181 -6.50 -17.08 15.13
N ARG A 182 -6.39 -18.23 15.78
CA ARG A 182 -5.34 -18.46 16.81
C ARG A 182 -4.01 -18.88 16.19
N VAL A 183 -2.92 -18.29 16.65
CA VAL A 183 -1.54 -18.69 16.31
C VAL A 183 -0.99 -19.67 17.36
N ASP A 184 -1.34 -19.45 18.63
CA ASP A 184 -1.06 -20.35 19.75
C ASP A 184 -2.11 -20.17 20.87
N GLU A 185 -1.86 -20.75 22.05
CA GLU A 185 -2.79 -20.69 23.19
C GLU A 185 -3.10 -19.27 23.69
N ARG A 186 -2.22 -18.29 23.42
CA ARG A 186 -2.31 -16.93 23.98
C ARG A 186 -2.36 -15.83 22.93
N ARG A 187 -2.07 -16.13 21.66
CA ARG A 187 -1.97 -15.13 20.59
C ARG A 187 -2.94 -15.40 19.45
N TYR A 188 -3.54 -14.32 19.01
CA TYR A 188 -4.33 -14.26 17.78
C TYR A 188 -3.47 -13.78 16.61
N GLN A 189 -3.92 -14.09 15.40
CA GLN A 189 -3.40 -13.49 14.19
C GLN A 189 -3.62 -11.99 14.25
N SER A 190 -2.62 -11.20 13.86
CA SER A 190 -2.64 -9.76 14.06
C SER A 190 -1.93 -9.01 12.94
N THR A 191 -2.32 -7.75 12.76
CA THR A 191 -1.56 -6.80 11.95
C THR A 191 -0.21 -6.50 12.61
N PRO A 192 0.78 -5.99 11.85
CA PRO A 192 1.88 -5.25 12.44
C PRO A 192 1.39 -4.11 13.36
N GLU A 193 2.23 -3.69 14.31
CA GLU A 193 2.00 -2.45 15.05
C GLU A 193 2.14 -1.25 14.09
N GLU A 194 1.07 -0.48 13.92
CA GLU A 194 1.06 0.72 13.07
C GLU A 194 1.12 1.99 13.91
N ARG A 195 1.89 2.98 13.44
CA ARG A 195 2.02 4.29 14.08
C ARG A 195 0.90 5.22 13.59
N LEU A 196 0.04 5.66 14.50
CA LEU A 196 -0.97 6.69 14.26
C LEU A 196 -0.47 8.04 14.80
N SER A 197 -0.26 8.99 13.89
CA SER A 197 0.16 10.38 14.15
C SER A 197 -1.06 11.30 14.24
N ILE A 198 -1.35 11.85 15.41
CA ILE A 198 -2.44 12.83 15.60
C ILE A 198 -1.81 14.18 15.94
N VAL A 199 -2.03 15.21 15.12
CA VAL A 199 -1.46 16.55 15.36
C VAL A 199 -2.54 17.51 15.86
N GLY A 200 -2.23 18.30 16.89
CA GLY A 200 -3.14 19.32 17.40
C GLY A 200 -3.30 20.51 16.45
N GLY A 201 -4.55 20.82 16.08
CA GLY A 201 -4.90 21.92 15.20
C GLY A 201 -4.87 21.53 13.73
N LYS A 202 -3.74 21.72 13.06
CA LYS A 202 -3.58 21.57 11.61
C LYS A 202 -2.31 20.80 11.27
N ARG A 203 -2.25 20.24 10.06
CA ARG A 203 -1.03 19.61 9.52
C ARG A 203 -0.98 19.76 8.01
N ALA A 204 0.22 19.66 7.44
CA ALA A 204 0.43 19.71 6.00
C ALA A 204 -0.24 18.52 5.27
N PRO A 205 -0.52 18.64 3.95
CA PRO A 205 -1.03 17.55 3.15
C PRO A 205 -0.16 16.29 3.19
N GLN A 206 -0.79 15.13 3.01
CA GLN A 206 -0.12 13.83 2.96
C GLN A 206 -0.33 13.16 1.60
N PHE A 207 0.74 12.71 0.95
CA PHE A 207 0.65 11.89 -0.26
C PHE A 207 0.11 10.48 0.03
N TYR A 208 -0.63 9.91 -0.92
CA TYR A 208 -1.19 8.56 -0.80
C TYR A 208 -0.13 7.45 -0.81
N MET A 209 1.02 7.73 -1.42
CA MET A 209 2.20 6.87 -1.40
C MET A 209 3.38 7.66 -0.84
N PRO A 210 4.29 7.02 -0.08
CA PRO A 210 5.49 7.67 0.45
C PRO A 210 6.53 7.99 -0.64
N THR A 211 6.53 7.19 -1.70
CA THR A 211 7.35 7.37 -2.91
C THR A 211 6.57 6.89 -4.12
N TYR A 212 6.86 7.48 -5.27
CA TYR A 212 6.29 7.10 -6.56
C TYR A 212 7.41 6.69 -7.51
N GLU A 213 7.22 5.61 -8.25
CA GLU A 213 8.20 5.13 -9.22
C GLU A 213 7.52 4.84 -10.56
N ALA A 214 8.20 5.17 -11.65
CA ALA A 214 7.77 4.86 -13.01
C ALA A 214 8.98 4.40 -13.83
N GLU A 215 8.76 3.48 -14.75
CA GLU A 215 9.74 3.04 -15.74
C GLU A 215 9.14 3.25 -17.13
N ILE A 216 9.87 3.96 -17.99
CA ILE A 216 9.41 4.35 -19.33
C ILE A 216 10.49 4.06 -20.39
N PRO A 217 10.11 3.61 -21.58
CA PRO A 217 11.07 3.47 -22.68
C PRO A 217 11.50 4.85 -23.21
N GLU A 218 12.68 4.93 -23.82
CA GLU A 218 13.17 6.17 -24.46
C GLU A 218 12.24 6.66 -25.59
N ASN A 219 11.52 5.76 -26.28
CA ASN A 219 10.55 6.15 -27.31
C ASN A 219 9.20 6.65 -26.73
N GLN A 220 9.11 6.85 -25.41
CA GLN A 220 7.92 7.38 -24.77
C GLN A 220 7.52 8.71 -25.42
N LYS A 221 6.26 8.78 -25.87
CA LYS A 221 5.75 9.94 -26.61
C LYS A 221 5.79 11.20 -25.75
N LYS A 222 6.31 12.30 -26.28
CA LYS A 222 6.20 13.62 -25.67
C LYS A 222 4.72 13.98 -25.36
N ASP A 223 4.52 14.69 -24.26
CA ASP A 223 3.23 15.13 -23.68
C ASP A 223 2.32 14.01 -23.16
N SER A 224 2.79 12.76 -23.18
CA SER A 224 2.10 11.62 -22.58
C SER A 224 2.13 11.65 -21.05
N ASP A 225 1.11 11.02 -20.45
CA ASP A 225 0.98 10.86 -19.00
C ASP A 225 1.90 9.74 -18.53
N ILE A 226 2.72 10.02 -17.51
CA ILE A 226 3.70 9.07 -16.96
C ILE A 226 3.17 8.43 -15.70
N ILE A 227 2.78 9.25 -14.72
CA ILE A 227 2.26 8.80 -13.43
C ILE A 227 1.34 9.85 -12.83
N SER A 228 0.33 9.42 -12.08
CA SER A 228 -0.52 10.32 -11.29
C SER A 228 -0.10 10.25 -9.83
N VAL A 229 0.18 11.41 -9.25
CA VAL A 229 0.39 11.57 -7.81
C VAL A 229 -0.87 12.17 -7.17
N LYS A 230 -1.09 11.87 -5.89
CA LYS A 230 -2.23 12.40 -5.15
C LYS A 230 -1.86 12.62 -3.70
N ALA A 231 -2.26 13.76 -3.16
CA ALA A 231 -2.22 14.07 -1.74
C ALA A 231 -3.63 14.33 -1.20
N LYS A 232 -3.79 14.22 0.12
CA LYS A 232 -4.98 14.62 0.87
C LYS A 232 -4.68 15.84 1.74
N SER A 233 -5.61 16.77 1.81
CA SER A 233 -5.64 17.81 2.85
C SER A 233 -6.32 17.25 4.09
N PHE A 234 -5.91 17.68 5.27
CA PHE A 234 -6.58 17.34 6.53
C PHE A 234 -7.66 18.36 6.92
N ALA A 235 -7.77 19.44 6.16
CA ALA A 235 -8.75 20.49 6.32
C ALA A 235 -9.62 20.65 5.05
N ASP A 236 -9.64 19.64 4.19
CA ASP A 236 -10.37 19.59 2.91
C ASP A 236 -10.12 20.81 1.99
N ARG A 237 -8.89 21.33 2.01
CA ARG A 237 -8.45 22.44 1.15
C ARG A 237 -8.03 21.94 -0.23
N GLU A 238 -8.11 22.84 -1.21
CA GLU A 238 -7.59 22.58 -2.56
C GLU A 238 -6.07 22.44 -2.53
N ILE A 239 -5.56 21.45 -3.28
CA ILE A 239 -4.13 21.15 -3.35
C ILE A 239 -3.60 21.54 -4.72
N ARG A 240 -2.50 22.29 -4.69
CA ARG A 240 -1.69 22.62 -5.85
C ARG A 240 -0.38 21.85 -5.85
N TYR A 241 -0.09 21.16 -6.95
CA TYR A 241 1.13 20.37 -7.14
C TYR A 241 2.20 21.16 -7.89
N THR A 242 3.44 21.01 -7.46
CA THR A 242 4.64 21.50 -8.16
C THR A 242 5.67 20.40 -8.24
N LEU A 243 6.54 20.46 -9.26
CA LEU A 243 7.57 19.44 -9.51
C LEU A 243 8.93 20.09 -9.71
N LYS A 244 9.95 19.54 -9.06
CA LYS A 244 11.35 19.99 -9.19
C LYS A 244 12.27 18.79 -9.36
N ALA A 245 13.24 18.89 -10.27
CA ALA A 245 14.29 17.88 -10.39
C ALA A 245 15.34 18.04 -9.28
N GLN A 246 15.76 16.93 -8.67
CA GLN A 246 16.93 16.85 -7.80
C GLN A 246 18.16 16.50 -8.65
N GLY A 247 18.68 17.50 -9.37
CA GLY A 247 19.86 17.34 -10.22
C GLY A 247 19.59 17.55 -11.70
N GLN A 248 20.06 16.64 -12.54
CA GLN A 248 19.90 16.70 -14.00
C GLN A 248 18.45 16.44 -14.42
N GLY A 249 18.08 16.89 -15.63
CA GLY A 249 16.75 16.65 -16.18
C GLY A 249 15.68 17.68 -15.82
N ALA A 250 16.08 18.89 -15.38
CA ALA A 250 15.14 19.97 -15.16
C ALA A 250 14.35 20.30 -16.45
N GLY A 251 13.02 20.33 -16.32
CA GLY A 251 12.10 20.56 -17.43
C GLY A 251 11.93 19.38 -18.39
N THR A 252 12.51 18.20 -18.12
CA THR A 252 12.18 16.97 -18.84
C THR A 252 10.78 16.48 -18.49
N PHE A 253 10.37 16.69 -17.24
CA PHE A 253 9.01 16.40 -16.76
C PHE A 253 8.34 17.67 -16.26
N ASN A 254 7.02 17.72 -16.39
CA ASN A 254 6.17 18.72 -15.74
C ASN A 254 5.00 18.03 -15.03
N ILE A 255 4.27 18.78 -14.20
CA ILE A 255 3.10 18.26 -13.49
C ILE A 255 1.90 19.18 -13.69
N GLY A 256 0.72 18.60 -13.89
CA GLY A 256 -0.53 19.34 -13.85
C GLY A 256 -0.80 19.86 -12.43
N PRO A 257 -0.93 21.19 -12.23
CA PRO A 257 -0.98 21.77 -10.88
C PRO A 257 -2.20 21.34 -10.06
N THR A 258 -3.31 20.98 -10.71
CA THR A 258 -4.53 20.50 -10.02
C THR A 258 -4.73 19.00 -10.19
N SER A 259 -4.33 18.43 -11.34
CA SER A 259 -4.55 17.01 -11.65
C SER A 259 -3.54 16.07 -10.99
N GLY A 260 -2.35 16.58 -10.61
CA GLY A 260 -1.27 15.75 -10.10
C GLY A 260 -0.67 14.78 -11.12
N ILE A 261 -0.99 14.96 -12.42
CA ILE A 261 -0.48 14.10 -13.50
C ILE A 261 0.90 14.61 -13.92
N VAL A 262 1.92 13.76 -13.79
CA VAL A 262 3.27 14.01 -14.31
C VAL A 262 3.30 13.63 -15.79
N LYS A 263 3.77 14.53 -16.64
CA LYS A 263 3.90 14.32 -18.10
C LYS A 263 5.35 14.46 -18.55
N LEU A 264 5.66 13.81 -19.67
CA LEU A 264 6.94 13.97 -20.36
C LEU A 264 6.93 15.24 -21.21
N ALA A 265 7.76 16.22 -20.87
CA ALA A 265 7.81 17.53 -21.55
C ALA A 265 8.89 17.62 -22.64
N LYS A 266 9.88 16.72 -22.63
CA LYS A 266 10.97 16.63 -23.62
C LYS A 266 11.10 15.20 -24.12
N GLU A 267 11.51 15.02 -25.37
CA GLU A 267 11.85 13.71 -25.90
C GLU A 267 13.03 13.10 -25.12
N LEU A 268 13.02 11.77 -25.01
CA LEU A 268 14.07 11.02 -24.35
C LEU A 268 14.98 10.41 -25.42
N ASP A 269 16.26 10.37 -25.11
CA ASP A 269 17.29 9.75 -25.94
C ASP A 269 18.25 9.03 -24.99
N PHE A 270 18.24 7.69 -24.99
CA PHE A 270 19.04 6.92 -24.05
C PHE A 270 20.54 7.05 -24.29
N GLU A 271 20.93 7.35 -25.54
CA GLU A 271 22.31 7.56 -25.97
C GLU A 271 22.81 8.99 -25.67
N ASP A 272 21.93 9.97 -25.42
CA ASP A 272 22.32 11.32 -25.02
C ASP A 272 22.84 11.35 -23.58
N LEU A 273 24.16 11.41 -23.41
CA LEU A 273 24.85 11.45 -22.10
C LEU A 273 24.46 12.62 -21.19
N ARG A 274 23.79 13.66 -21.72
CA ARG A 274 23.26 14.77 -20.92
C ARG A 274 21.95 14.39 -20.22
N GLN A 275 21.26 13.36 -20.70
CA GLN A 275 20.05 12.83 -20.13
C GLN A 275 20.40 11.69 -19.15
N PRO A 276 20.01 11.77 -17.87
CA PRO A 276 20.24 10.68 -16.95
C PRO A 276 19.31 9.51 -17.24
N HIS A 277 19.75 8.28 -16.97
CA HIS A 277 18.86 7.10 -17.04
C HIS A 277 17.89 7.00 -15.87
N VAL A 278 18.14 7.78 -14.81
CA VAL A 278 17.30 7.87 -13.61
C VAL A 278 17.07 9.33 -13.26
N TYR A 279 15.81 9.76 -13.28
CA TYR A 279 15.39 11.09 -12.88
C TYR A 279 14.83 11.06 -11.46
N SER A 280 15.50 11.76 -10.55
CA SER A 280 15.04 11.99 -9.18
C SER A 280 14.28 13.31 -9.13
N LEU A 281 12.98 13.25 -8.87
CA LEU A 281 12.08 14.41 -8.82
C LEU A 281 11.47 14.53 -7.42
N ILE A 282 11.24 15.77 -6.97
CA ILE A 282 10.38 16.05 -5.82
C ILE A 282 9.10 16.66 -6.35
N VAL A 283 7.98 16.07 -5.96
CA VAL A 283 6.66 16.69 -6.09
C VAL A 283 6.24 17.26 -4.74
N THR A 284 5.80 18.52 -4.73
CA THR A 284 5.31 19.20 -3.53
C THR A 284 3.83 19.48 -3.66
N ALA A 285 3.06 19.19 -2.61
CA ALA A 285 1.65 19.52 -2.48
C ALA A 285 1.48 20.72 -1.53
N THR A 286 0.94 21.82 -2.03
CA THR A 286 0.65 23.02 -1.23
C THR A 286 -0.85 23.26 -1.18
N GLU A 287 -1.39 23.58 0.00
CA GLU A 287 -2.77 24.02 0.10
C GLU A 287 -2.86 25.47 -0.38
N ASP A 288 -3.73 25.77 -1.34
CA ASP A 288 -3.97 27.16 -1.72
C ASP A 288 -4.65 27.85 -0.53
N SER A 289 -3.94 28.82 0.03
CA SER A 289 -4.51 29.76 1.01
C SER A 289 -4.98 30.93 0.16
N GLY A 290 -6.29 31.05 -0.05
CA GLY A 290 -6.85 32.18 -0.78
C GLY A 290 -6.37 33.53 -0.27
#